data_AF-A0A238LFA6-F1
#
_entry.id   AF-A0A238LFA6-F1
#
_cell.length_a   1.000
_cell.length_b   1.000
_cell.length_c   1.000
_cell.angle_alpha   90.00
_cell.angle_beta   90.00
_cell.angle_gamma   90.00
#
_symmetry.space_group_name_H-M   'P 1'
#
loop_
_entity.id
_entity.type
_entity.pdbx_description
1 polymer ?
#
loop_
_entity_poly.entity_id
_entity_poly.type
_entity_poly.pdbx_seq_one_letter_code
_entity_poly.pdbx_strand_id
1 'polypeptide(L)'
;MKLIAILVLISCLAVPLSAQPPDEILNQSRDFAEQALTEIALGDRRAAVAAALKGLPDEPEAATLEYYPEAYEALLRAMAARVVNVDRETWQGYAVNSDGTRAVVMGINATMTSPGTGSPTIEFDTESQTMVSRGGPVYLPIEEEPPHILVDPRNGQVIADLMPFSATISNVYGPALPPAFSPDGSLVAAWHMVDGVVLRFRSSEGSPLPPLTELAGREPGVVIGFSPDGTLLAAAADGLVATWDATTGNLIDTFSAPDQTISLDWTHDGHLLALQVFGYDADAEVALSIYREGAWEQVGSLTGQGELPTQYMQVSKFGPHVLLDAETRVYLANWETGEVVDLGRTGASFHRFIRDGEAVGVLTQGLMSFLAGTLSLQVKSLDGAELTPTARDWVTFDQYVTINDEKPDNFGSLRPYTYRGDDIPDGPALWGDAMALLSETERAEVIADRIQPD
;
A
#
# COMPACT_ATOMS: atom_id res chain seq x y z
N MET A 1 13.43 -54.46 49.43
CA MET A 1 13.75 -53.37 48.46
C MET A 1 12.46 -52.97 47.78
N LYS A 2 11.99 -51.75 48.06
CA LYS A 2 10.80 -51.09 47.50
C LYS A 2 11.21 -50.28 46.27
N LEU A 3 10.42 -50.28 45.20
CA LEU A 3 10.33 -49.23 44.18
C LEU A 3 8.92 -49.37 43.57
N ILE A 4 7.90 -48.67 44.11
CA ILE A 4 7.43 -47.31 43.77
C ILE A 4 6.95 -47.23 42.31
N ALA A 5 5.65 -47.41 42.12
CA ALA A 5 4.90 -46.90 40.98
C ALA A 5 4.26 -45.57 41.41
N ILE A 6 4.64 -44.47 40.77
CA ILE A 6 4.02 -43.15 40.99
C ILE A 6 2.86 -43.04 39.99
N LEU A 7 1.63 -43.05 40.51
CA LEU A 7 0.48 -42.49 39.83
C LEU A 7 0.66 -40.97 39.81
N VAL A 8 0.86 -40.37 38.64
CA VAL A 8 0.63 -38.93 38.44
C VAL A 8 -0.81 -38.78 37.96
N LEU A 9 -1.69 -38.35 38.86
CA LEU A 9 -2.99 -37.79 38.51
C LEU A 9 -2.73 -36.46 37.79
N ILE A 10 -2.83 -36.46 36.47
CA ILE A 10 -3.04 -35.23 35.72
C ILE A 10 -4.51 -34.89 35.91
N SER A 11 -4.80 -34.01 36.87
CA SER A 11 -6.06 -33.28 36.90
C SER A 11 -6.04 -32.33 35.70
N CYS A 12 -6.52 -32.79 34.54
CA CYS A 12 -7.02 -31.88 33.52
C CYS A 12 -8.16 -31.11 34.19
N LEU A 13 -7.90 -29.86 34.54
CA LEU A 13 -8.94 -28.84 34.57
C LEU A 13 -9.44 -28.74 33.13
N ALA A 14 -10.39 -29.60 32.78
CA ALA A 14 -11.22 -29.37 31.62
C ALA A 14 -11.95 -28.06 31.91
N VAL A 15 -11.45 -26.97 31.33
CA VAL A 15 -12.29 -25.81 31.05
C VAL A 15 -13.52 -26.40 30.35
N PRO A 16 -14.74 -26.22 30.86
CA PRO A 16 -15.91 -26.67 30.13
C PRO A 16 -15.84 -25.95 28.79
N LEU A 17 -15.72 -26.71 27.69
CA LEU A 17 -16.04 -26.17 26.37
C LEU A 17 -17.43 -25.57 26.56
N SER A 18 -17.57 -24.24 26.47
CA SER A 18 -18.86 -23.66 26.17
C SER A 18 -19.38 -24.42 24.94
N ALA A 19 -20.63 -24.88 25.01
CA ALA A 19 -21.23 -25.55 23.86
C ALA A 19 -21.03 -24.64 22.64
N GLN A 20 -20.54 -25.19 21.53
CA GLN A 20 -20.40 -24.40 20.31
C GLN A 20 -21.76 -23.78 19.97
N PRO A 21 -21.78 -22.52 19.50
CA PRO A 21 -23.01 -21.90 19.04
C PRO A 21 -23.68 -22.75 17.95
N PRO A 22 -25.03 -22.75 17.84
CA PRO A 22 -25.73 -23.46 16.79
C PRO A 22 -25.28 -23.01 15.39
N ASP A 23 -25.24 -23.94 14.42
CA ASP A 23 -24.85 -23.64 13.03
C ASP A 23 -25.66 -22.50 12.41
N GLU A 24 -26.93 -22.36 12.78
CA GLU A 24 -27.80 -21.26 12.33
C GLU A 24 -27.26 -19.89 12.76
N ILE A 25 -26.78 -19.77 14.00
CA ILE A 25 -26.19 -18.54 14.53
C ILE A 25 -24.83 -18.26 13.87
N LEU A 26 -24.03 -19.30 13.64
CA LEU A 26 -22.75 -19.16 12.93
C LEU A 26 -22.95 -18.73 11.47
N ASN A 27 -24.00 -19.22 10.80
CA ASN A 27 -24.33 -18.78 9.44
C ASN A 27 -24.82 -17.32 9.43
N GLN A 28 -25.68 -16.91 10.35
CA GLN A 28 -26.09 -15.50 10.48
C GLN A 28 -24.89 -14.57 10.73
N SER A 29 -23.94 -15.00 11.57
CA SER A 29 -22.70 -14.26 11.82
C SER A 29 -21.88 -14.06 10.54
N ARG A 30 -21.77 -15.09 9.69
CA ARG A 30 -21.12 -15.01 8.37
C ARG A 30 -21.85 -14.08 7.41
N ASP A 31 -23.18 -14.12 7.37
CA ASP A 31 -23.99 -13.23 6.51
C ASP A 31 -23.73 -11.76 6.87
N PHE A 32 -23.65 -11.44 8.17
CA PHE A 32 -23.29 -10.10 8.65
C PHE A 32 -21.84 -9.73 8.32
N ALA A 33 -20.90 -10.68 8.37
CA ALA A 33 -19.53 -10.45 7.93
C ALA A 33 -19.46 -10.12 6.43
N GLU A 34 -20.17 -10.84 5.57
CA GLU A 34 -20.25 -10.57 4.13
C GLU A 34 -20.86 -9.19 3.85
N GLN A 35 -21.90 -8.80 4.60
CA GLN A 35 -22.45 -7.46 4.54
C GLN A 35 -21.40 -6.40 4.90
N ALA A 36 -20.68 -6.59 6.01
CA ALA A 36 -19.63 -5.67 6.43
C ALA A 36 -18.53 -5.51 5.38
N LEU A 37 -18.09 -6.60 4.75
CA LEU A 37 -17.10 -6.56 3.67
C LEU A 37 -17.62 -5.81 2.43
N THR A 38 -18.93 -5.91 2.15
CA THR A 38 -19.56 -5.13 1.08
C THR A 38 -19.52 -3.63 1.40
N GLU A 39 -19.85 -3.23 2.62
CA GLU A 39 -19.80 -1.84 3.04
C GLU A 39 -18.36 -1.27 3.05
N ILE A 40 -17.36 -2.07 3.43
CA ILE A 40 -15.94 -1.70 3.28
C ILE A 40 -15.62 -1.40 1.82
N ALA A 41 -16.06 -2.28 0.91
CA ALA A 41 -15.83 -2.11 -0.53
C ALA A 41 -16.56 -0.90 -1.13
N LEU A 42 -17.56 -0.34 -0.44
CA LEU A 42 -18.25 0.90 -0.82
C LEU A 42 -17.64 2.15 -0.17
N GLY A 43 -16.74 1.96 0.80
CA GLY A 43 -16.17 3.05 1.60
C GLY A 43 -17.05 3.52 2.77
N ASP A 44 -18.17 2.84 3.07
CA ASP A 44 -18.99 3.16 4.25
C ASP A 44 -18.45 2.43 5.49
N ARG A 45 -17.45 3.05 6.10
CA ARG A 45 -16.80 2.54 7.30
C ARG A 45 -17.78 2.34 8.47
N ARG A 46 -18.78 3.20 8.64
CA ARG A 46 -19.68 3.14 9.81
C ARG A 46 -20.72 2.05 9.62
N ALA A 47 -21.27 1.89 8.41
CA ALA A 47 -22.14 0.77 8.05
C ALA A 47 -21.40 -0.57 8.17
N ALA A 48 -20.15 -0.64 7.72
CA ALA A 48 -19.31 -1.83 7.86
C ALA A 48 -19.12 -2.25 9.32
N VAL A 49 -18.79 -1.29 10.20
CA VAL A 49 -18.65 -1.54 11.64
C VAL A 49 -19.97 -2.01 12.25
N ALA A 50 -21.10 -1.37 11.91
CA ALA A 50 -22.41 -1.77 12.40
C ALA A 50 -22.77 -3.20 11.97
N ALA A 51 -22.58 -3.55 10.70
CA ALA A 51 -22.83 -4.89 10.18
C ALA A 51 -21.96 -5.94 10.88
N ALA A 52 -20.65 -5.70 11.01
CA ALA A 52 -19.75 -6.64 11.67
C ALA A 52 -20.11 -6.87 13.14
N LEU A 53 -20.50 -5.81 13.87
CA LEU A 53 -20.95 -5.92 15.27
C LEU A 53 -22.25 -6.73 15.42
N LYS A 54 -23.16 -6.67 14.45
CA LYS A 54 -24.37 -7.53 14.43
C LYS A 54 -24.01 -9.02 14.33
N GLY A 55 -22.89 -9.35 13.69
CA GLY A 55 -22.36 -10.71 13.62
C GLY A 55 -21.66 -11.23 14.88
N LEU A 56 -21.53 -10.42 15.94
CA LEU A 56 -20.82 -10.78 17.17
C LEU A 56 -21.75 -10.78 18.40
N PRO A 57 -21.48 -11.60 19.43
CA PRO A 57 -22.18 -11.55 20.72
C PRO A 57 -21.95 -10.24 21.48
N ASP A 58 -22.83 -9.92 22.43
CA ASP A 58 -22.69 -8.71 23.24
C ASP A 58 -21.52 -8.77 24.20
N GLU A 59 -20.77 -7.66 24.27
CA GLU A 59 -19.55 -7.50 25.06
C GLU A 59 -18.68 -8.78 25.09
N PRO A 60 -18.25 -9.30 23.91
CA PRO A 60 -17.72 -10.64 23.81
C PRO A 60 -16.36 -10.76 24.49
N GLU A 61 -16.14 -11.84 25.24
CA GLU A 61 -14.82 -12.22 25.73
C GLU A 61 -13.94 -12.74 24.58
N ALA A 62 -12.61 -12.73 24.78
CA ALA A 62 -11.66 -13.18 23.77
C ALA A 62 -11.91 -14.62 23.28
N ALA A 63 -12.23 -15.53 24.21
CA ALA A 63 -12.54 -16.92 23.86
C ALA A 63 -13.83 -17.06 23.04
N THR A 64 -14.79 -16.14 23.23
CA THR A 64 -16.05 -16.14 22.49
C THR A 64 -15.83 -15.71 21.04
N LEU A 65 -14.93 -14.77 20.80
CA LEU A 65 -14.60 -14.28 19.44
C LEU A 65 -14.02 -15.38 18.55
N GLU A 66 -13.37 -16.40 19.11
CA GLU A 66 -12.84 -17.55 18.35
C GLU A 66 -13.95 -18.36 17.65
N TYR A 67 -15.20 -18.28 18.11
CA TYR A 67 -16.33 -18.92 17.45
C TYR A 67 -16.88 -18.15 16.24
N TYR A 68 -16.51 -16.88 16.08
CA TYR A 68 -17.03 -15.98 15.05
C TYR A 68 -15.90 -15.32 14.24
N PRO A 69 -14.99 -16.11 13.64
CA PRO A 69 -13.78 -15.57 13.06
C PRO A 69 -14.04 -14.64 11.87
N GLU A 70 -15.05 -14.89 11.05
CA GLU A 70 -15.38 -14.05 9.88
C GLU A 70 -15.93 -12.67 10.30
N ALA A 71 -16.82 -12.62 11.29
CA ALA A 71 -17.36 -11.36 11.81
C ALA A 71 -16.29 -10.56 12.58
N TYR A 72 -15.42 -11.24 13.32
CA TYR A 72 -14.30 -10.60 14.00
C TYR A 72 -13.27 -10.03 13.00
N GLU A 73 -12.93 -10.77 11.95
CA GLU A 73 -12.09 -10.27 10.86
C GLU A 73 -12.74 -9.06 10.18
N ALA A 74 -14.02 -9.15 9.83
CA ALA A 74 -14.75 -8.04 9.22
C ALA A 74 -14.75 -6.79 10.12
N LEU A 75 -14.87 -6.94 11.44
CA LEU A 75 -14.79 -5.83 12.38
C LEU A 75 -13.40 -5.18 12.42
N LEU A 76 -12.33 -5.99 12.47
CA LEU A 76 -10.95 -5.51 12.40
C LEU A 76 -10.71 -4.70 11.12
N ARG A 77 -11.11 -5.27 9.99
CA ARG A 77 -10.98 -4.65 8.66
C ARG A 77 -11.81 -3.36 8.55
N ALA A 78 -13.05 -3.35 9.04
CA ALA A 78 -13.91 -2.16 9.04
C ALA A 78 -13.31 -1.04 9.91
N MET A 79 -12.80 -1.36 11.09
CA MET A 79 -12.12 -0.39 11.95
C MET A 79 -10.85 0.18 11.31
N ALA A 80 -10.12 -0.65 10.57
CA ALA A 80 -8.91 -0.26 9.85
C ALA A 80 -9.15 0.46 8.52
N ALA A 81 -10.31 0.29 7.89
CA ALA A 81 -10.56 0.76 6.53
C ALA A 81 -10.23 2.24 6.35
N ARG A 82 -9.47 2.54 5.28
CA ARG A 82 -9.16 3.88 4.77
C ARG A 82 -9.54 3.89 3.30
N VAL A 83 -10.83 3.74 3.04
CA VAL A 83 -11.39 3.66 1.69
C VAL A 83 -12.09 4.97 1.39
N VAL A 84 -11.73 5.59 0.26
CA VAL A 84 -12.33 6.84 -0.19
C VAL A 84 -13.04 6.59 -1.50
N ASN A 85 -14.32 6.95 -1.54
CA ASN A 85 -15.14 6.86 -2.74
C ASN A 85 -15.07 8.19 -3.51
N VAL A 86 -14.80 8.11 -4.81
CA VAL A 86 -14.58 9.25 -5.68
C VAL A 86 -15.32 9.09 -7.01
N ASP A 87 -15.53 10.21 -7.70
CA ASP A 87 -16.20 10.18 -9.01
C ASP A 87 -15.25 9.71 -10.13
N ARG A 88 -15.81 8.96 -11.09
CA ARG A 88 -15.14 8.19 -12.19
C ARG A 88 -14.23 8.96 -13.13
N GLU A 89 -14.26 10.29 -13.12
CA GLU A 89 -13.59 11.04 -14.18
C GLU A 89 -12.08 11.17 -14.00
N THR A 90 -11.51 10.91 -12.81
CA THR A 90 -10.15 11.39 -12.58
C THR A 90 -9.35 10.71 -11.47
N TRP A 91 -8.80 9.48 -11.50
CA TRP A 91 -7.83 9.06 -10.41
C TRP A 91 -6.74 8.07 -10.80
N GLN A 92 -5.50 8.30 -10.30
CA GLN A 92 -4.36 7.40 -10.49
C GLN A 92 -3.54 7.09 -9.22
N GLY A 93 -3.71 7.83 -8.11
CA GLY A 93 -2.99 7.45 -6.90
C GLY A 93 -3.59 7.91 -5.58
N TYR A 94 -3.21 7.18 -4.54
CA TYR A 94 -3.77 7.28 -3.20
C TYR A 94 -2.67 6.98 -2.19
N ALA A 95 -2.40 7.88 -1.25
CA ALA A 95 -1.42 7.65 -0.20
C ALA A 95 -2.08 7.94 1.15
N VAL A 96 -1.86 7.06 2.13
CA VAL A 96 -2.37 7.21 3.48
C VAL A 96 -1.19 7.44 4.42
N ASN A 97 -1.32 8.39 5.35
CA ASN A 97 -0.28 8.64 6.34
C ASN A 97 -0.22 7.52 7.39
N SER A 98 0.84 7.49 8.19
CA SER A 98 1.12 6.40 9.13
C SER A 98 0.04 6.18 10.20
N ASP A 99 -0.64 7.24 10.65
CA ASP A 99 -1.74 7.16 11.63
C ASP A 99 -3.13 6.98 10.98
N GLY A 100 -3.19 6.95 9.65
CA GLY A 100 -4.42 6.76 8.88
C GLY A 100 -5.42 7.91 8.99
N THR A 101 -5.08 9.04 9.59
CA THR A 101 -6.01 10.18 9.72
C THR A 101 -6.01 11.07 8.49
N ARG A 102 -5.04 10.91 7.59
CA ARG A 102 -4.89 11.70 6.36
C ARG A 102 -4.63 10.79 5.18
N ALA A 103 -5.23 11.13 4.06
CA ALA A 103 -4.85 10.58 2.78
C ALA A 103 -4.77 11.68 1.74
N VAL A 104 -3.92 11.49 0.75
CA VAL A 104 -3.99 12.28 -0.48
C VAL A 104 -4.54 11.39 -1.57
N VAL A 105 -5.58 11.89 -2.23
CA VAL A 105 -6.16 11.32 -3.43
C VAL A 105 -5.67 12.17 -4.61
N MET A 106 -5.26 11.54 -5.71
CA MET A 106 -4.70 12.21 -6.88
C MET A 106 -5.41 11.88 -8.17
N GLY A 107 -5.84 12.92 -8.88
CA GLY A 107 -6.67 12.72 -10.04
C GLY A 107 -5.96 12.42 -11.37
N ILE A 108 -6.72 12.22 -12.46
CA ILE A 108 -6.27 12.42 -13.87
C ILE A 108 -7.40 12.95 -14.77
N ASN A 109 -7.27 14.11 -15.41
CA ASN A 109 -8.18 14.47 -16.51
C ASN A 109 -7.79 13.69 -17.79
N ALA A 110 -8.52 12.62 -18.14
CA ALA A 110 -8.20 11.80 -19.31
C ALA A 110 -9.22 11.94 -20.46
N THR A 111 -8.91 12.82 -21.43
CA THR A 111 -9.24 12.54 -22.85
C THR A 111 -7.99 12.09 -23.58
N MET A 112 -7.75 10.78 -23.65
CA MET A 112 -6.77 10.24 -24.59
C MET A 112 -7.39 10.18 -25.98
N THR A 113 -7.03 11.10 -26.87
CA THR A 113 -7.30 10.95 -28.31
C THR A 113 -5.99 10.93 -29.08
N SER A 114 -5.81 9.90 -29.92
CA SER A 114 -4.72 9.86 -30.91
C SER A 114 -4.84 11.04 -31.87
N PRO A 115 -3.85 11.95 -31.98
CA PRO A 115 -3.85 12.94 -33.04
C PRO A 115 -3.48 12.23 -34.33
N GLY A 116 -4.39 12.30 -35.29
CA GLY A 116 -4.12 11.89 -36.66
C GLY A 116 -2.84 12.55 -37.20
N THR A 117 -2.00 11.69 -37.77
CA THR A 117 -0.96 11.96 -38.77
C THR A 117 0.37 12.56 -38.31
N GLY A 118 1.09 11.77 -37.52
CA GLY A 118 2.51 11.48 -37.75
C GLY A 118 2.73 9.98 -37.55
N SER A 119 2.53 9.17 -38.60
CA SER A 119 2.29 7.73 -38.45
C SER A 119 3.50 6.94 -37.93
N PRO A 120 3.34 6.05 -36.93
CA PRO A 120 4.24 4.92 -36.75
C PRO A 120 4.11 3.99 -37.97
N THR A 121 5.22 3.65 -38.62
CA THR A 121 5.21 2.62 -39.67
C THR A 121 5.30 1.25 -39.04
N ILE A 122 4.24 0.46 -39.18
CA ILE A 122 4.30 -0.99 -39.02
C ILE A 122 4.85 -1.54 -40.33
N GLU A 123 6.06 -2.06 -40.32
CA GLU A 123 6.60 -2.84 -41.43
C GLU A 123 6.56 -4.33 -41.10
N PHE A 124 6.13 -5.13 -42.07
CA PHE A 124 6.26 -6.58 -42.03
C PHE A 124 7.64 -6.94 -42.59
N ASP A 125 8.50 -7.46 -41.73
CA ASP A 125 9.80 -7.98 -42.17
C ASP A 125 9.57 -9.30 -42.92
N THR A 126 9.78 -9.28 -44.24
CA THR A 126 9.52 -10.42 -45.11
C THR A 126 10.54 -11.56 -44.96
N GLU A 127 11.72 -11.32 -44.37
CA GLU A 127 12.72 -12.36 -44.11
C GLU A 127 12.44 -13.11 -42.81
N SER A 128 11.99 -12.40 -41.76
CA SER A 128 11.68 -13.00 -40.44
C SER A 128 10.20 -13.31 -40.20
N GLN A 129 9.29 -12.84 -41.08
CA GLN A 129 7.83 -12.94 -40.94
C GLN A 129 7.27 -12.36 -39.63
N THR A 130 7.87 -11.29 -39.10
CA THR A 130 7.41 -10.61 -37.87
C THR A 130 7.05 -9.14 -38.13
N MET A 131 6.13 -8.59 -37.32
CA MET A 131 5.79 -7.16 -37.34
C MET A 131 6.60 -6.41 -36.29
N VAL A 132 7.18 -5.27 -36.65
CA VAL A 132 7.90 -4.39 -35.71
C VAL A 132 7.30 -2.97 -35.74
N SER A 133 7.07 -2.41 -34.55
CA SER A 133 6.73 -1.00 -34.34
C SER A 133 7.99 -0.20 -34.02
N ARG A 134 8.17 0.96 -34.66
CA ARG A 134 9.15 1.98 -34.23
C ARG A 134 8.44 3.32 -34.02
N GLY A 135 8.47 3.80 -32.78
CA GLY A 135 7.94 5.09 -32.34
C GLY A 135 7.46 5.02 -30.90
N GLY A 136 8.15 5.70 -29.98
CA GLY A 136 7.72 5.84 -28.59
C GLY A 136 6.46 6.70 -28.45
N PRO A 137 5.80 6.70 -27.28
CA PRO A 137 4.57 7.47 -27.07
C PRO A 137 4.81 8.99 -27.18
N VAL A 138 3.84 9.71 -27.73
CA VAL A 138 3.80 11.18 -27.82
C VAL A 138 2.65 11.69 -26.94
N TYR A 139 2.95 12.65 -26.05
CA TYR A 139 2.00 13.23 -25.09
C TYR A 139 1.33 14.50 -25.66
N LEU A 140 0.04 14.69 -25.37
CA LEU A 140 -0.66 15.96 -25.59
C LEU A 140 -0.62 16.81 -24.30
N PRO A 141 -0.64 18.15 -24.41
CA PRO A 141 -0.83 19.03 -23.25
C PRO A 141 -2.22 18.80 -22.65
N ILE A 142 -2.27 18.46 -21.36
CA ILE A 142 -3.49 18.43 -20.56
C ILE A 142 -3.90 19.89 -20.33
N GLU A 143 -5.16 20.25 -20.59
CA GLU A 143 -5.64 21.65 -20.44
C GLU A 143 -5.96 22.02 -18.98
N GLU A 144 -6.26 21.05 -18.11
CA GLU A 144 -6.54 21.27 -16.68
C GLU A 144 -5.98 20.14 -15.81
N GLU A 145 -5.31 20.47 -14.72
CA GLU A 145 -4.70 19.49 -13.83
C GLU A 145 -5.69 18.69 -13.02
N PRO A 146 -5.34 17.44 -12.70
CA PRO A 146 -6.07 16.71 -11.69
C PRO A 146 -5.84 17.26 -10.28
N PRO A 147 -6.90 17.32 -9.45
CA PRO A 147 -6.78 17.80 -8.08
C PRO A 147 -5.96 16.83 -7.22
N HIS A 148 -5.15 17.39 -6.33
CA HIS A 148 -4.49 16.64 -5.25
C HIS A 148 -5.22 16.97 -3.95
N ILE A 149 -6.16 16.12 -3.58
CA ILE A 149 -7.05 16.40 -2.46
C ILE A 149 -6.53 15.69 -1.23
N LEU A 150 -6.21 16.48 -0.21
CA LEU A 150 -5.98 15.99 1.14
C LEU A 150 -7.34 15.76 1.80
N VAL A 151 -7.57 14.54 2.27
CA VAL A 151 -8.83 14.09 2.88
C VAL A 151 -8.58 13.40 4.21
N ASP A 152 -9.62 13.32 5.04
CA ASP A 152 -9.71 12.35 6.12
C ASP A 152 -10.38 11.06 5.57
N PRO A 153 -9.60 9.99 5.32
CA PRO A 153 -10.10 8.77 4.70
C PRO A 153 -11.04 7.94 5.59
N ARG A 154 -11.28 8.38 6.83
CA ARG A 154 -12.19 7.69 7.78
C ARG A 154 -13.64 8.12 7.61
N ASN A 155 -13.88 9.28 7.01
CA ASN A 155 -15.20 9.88 6.82
C ASN A 155 -15.36 10.60 5.47
N GLY A 156 -14.34 10.61 4.61
CA GLY A 156 -14.36 11.27 3.31
C GLY A 156 -14.28 12.80 3.36
N GLN A 157 -14.02 13.40 4.53
CA GLN A 157 -13.97 14.85 4.67
C GLN A 157 -12.77 15.42 3.90
N VAL A 158 -13.03 16.35 2.98
CA VAL A 158 -11.97 17.14 2.33
C VAL A 158 -11.35 18.12 3.33
N ILE A 159 -10.02 18.10 3.43
CA ILE A 159 -9.21 18.95 4.30
C ILE A 159 -8.65 20.13 3.51
N ALA A 160 -8.01 19.85 2.37
CA ALA A 160 -7.39 20.86 1.54
C ALA A 160 -7.20 20.38 0.10
N ASP A 161 -7.14 21.33 -0.83
CA ASP A 161 -6.52 21.13 -2.14
C ASP A 161 -5.04 21.51 -2.03
N LEU A 162 -4.16 20.54 -2.26
CA LEU A 162 -2.71 20.72 -2.16
C LEU A 162 -2.11 21.38 -3.41
N MET A 163 -2.82 21.39 -4.55
CA MET A 163 -2.28 21.91 -5.81
C MET A 163 -3.29 22.80 -6.56
N PRO A 164 -3.55 24.02 -6.10
CA PRO A 164 -4.46 24.95 -6.76
C PRO A 164 -3.89 25.61 -8.05
N PHE A 165 -2.77 25.12 -8.60
CA PHE A 165 -2.05 25.74 -9.73
C PHE A 165 -1.99 24.82 -10.95
N SER A 166 -2.04 25.39 -12.17
CA SER A 166 -1.87 24.65 -13.44
C SER A 166 -0.44 24.12 -13.60
N ALA A 167 -0.27 22.80 -13.66
CA ALA A 167 0.94 22.07 -13.32
C ALA A 167 1.04 20.69 -14.02
N THR A 168 1.37 20.64 -15.32
CA THR A 168 1.25 19.44 -16.16
C THR A 168 2.01 18.21 -15.64
N ILE A 169 1.30 17.11 -15.39
CA ILE A 169 1.88 15.77 -15.21
C ILE A 169 1.88 15.02 -16.56
N SER A 170 3.06 14.55 -17.00
CA SER A 170 3.19 13.57 -18.09
C SER A 170 3.32 12.17 -17.49
N ASN A 171 2.55 11.22 -18.02
CA ASN A 171 2.53 9.80 -17.60
C ASN A 171 3.88 9.12 -17.88
N VAL A 172 4.86 9.27 -17.00
CA VAL A 172 5.99 8.34 -16.95
C VAL A 172 5.54 7.16 -16.08
N TYR A 173 5.06 6.12 -16.76
CA TYR A 173 4.78 4.75 -16.33
C TYR A 173 4.84 4.43 -14.81
N GLY A 174 3.66 4.14 -14.25
CA GLY A 174 3.44 3.34 -13.02
C GLY A 174 2.77 4.12 -11.86
N PRO A 175 1.86 3.54 -11.06
CA PRO A 175 1.29 4.12 -9.82
C PRO A 175 2.29 4.46 -8.68
N ALA A 176 3.59 4.47 -8.98
CA ALA A 176 4.59 5.02 -8.09
C ALA A 176 4.76 6.50 -8.40
N LEU A 177 5.18 7.27 -7.40
CA LEU A 177 5.49 8.70 -7.44
C LEU A 177 4.31 9.58 -6.94
N PRO A 178 4.67 10.74 -6.36
CA PRO A 178 4.16 11.36 -5.13
C PRO A 178 2.64 11.47 -5.03
N PRO A 179 2.06 11.63 -3.81
CA PRO A 179 2.74 12.16 -2.63
C PRO A 179 3.27 11.11 -1.66
N ALA A 180 4.28 11.53 -0.89
CA ALA A 180 4.79 10.80 0.27
C ALA A 180 4.47 11.57 1.55
N PHE A 181 4.02 10.85 2.57
CA PHE A 181 3.94 11.39 3.93
C PHE A 181 5.28 11.22 4.64
N SER A 182 5.62 12.14 5.54
CA SER A 182 6.65 11.92 6.54
C SER A 182 6.23 10.79 7.50
N PRO A 183 7.17 10.08 8.17
CA PRO A 183 6.84 8.96 9.06
C PRO A 183 5.92 9.35 10.22
N ASP A 184 6.01 10.58 10.72
CA ASP A 184 5.13 11.14 11.74
C ASP A 184 3.79 11.67 11.18
N GLY A 185 3.59 11.57 9.86
CA GLY A 185 2.40 12.03 9.15
C GLY A 185 2.22 13.53 9.10
N SER A 186 3.17 14.35 9.59
CA SER A 186 3.03 15.82 9.72
C SER A 186 3.26 16.59 8.42
N LEU A 187 4.00 16.02 7.48
CA LEU A 187 4.33 16.60 6.19
C LEU A 187 3.86 15.72 5.04
N VAL A 188 3.54 16.37 3.93
CA VAL A 188 3.34 15.76 2.62
C VAL A 188 4.36 16.35 1.66
N ALA A 189 5.09 15.50 0.95
CA ALA A 189 5.95 15.92 -0.14
C ALA A 189 5.35 15.46 -1.48
N ALA A 190 5.40 16.33 -2.47
CA ALA A 190 4.99 16.04 -3.83
C ALA A 190 5.99 16.60 -4.84
N TRP A 191 5.93 16.12 -6.08
CA TRP A 191 6.77 16.61 -7.17
C TRP A 191 5.93 17.46 -8.11
N HIS A 192 6.44 18.63 -8.44
CA HIS A 192 5.90 19.46 -9.49
C HIS A 192 6.67 19.20 -10.79
N MET A 193 6.04 18.46 -11.70
CA MET A 193 6.66 17.97 -12.94
C MET A 193 7.13 19.09 -13.87
N VAL A 194 6.35 20.16 -14.01
CA VAL A 194 6.64 21.25 -14.96
C VAL A 194 7.84 22.08 -14.51
N ASP A 195 7.88 22.49 -13.25
CA ASP A 195 9.00 23.30 -12.76
C ASP A 195 10.18 22.44 -12.30
N GLY A 196 9.97 21.13 -12.13
CA GLY A 196 10.97 20.19 -11.61
C GLY A 196 11.32 20.46 -10.14
N VAL A 197 10.33 20.81 -9.32
CA VAL A 197 10.55 21.19 -7.91
C VAL A 197 9.83 20.25 -6.95
N VAL A 198 10.39 20.08 -5.75
CA VAL A 198 9.70 19.36 -4.67
C VAL A 198 8.79 20.34 -3.94
N LEU A 199 7.50 20.06 -3.92
CA LEU A 199 6.51 20.75 -3.11
C LEU A 199 6.38 20.08 -1.75
N ARG A 200 6.16 20.89 -0.72
CA ARG A 200 5.93 20.41 0.65
C ARG A 200 4.74 21.11 1.27
N PHE A 201 3.97 20.36 2.06
CA PHE A 201 2.77 20.84 2.73
C PHE A 201 2.71 20.33 4.17
N ARG A 202 2.07 21.10 5.05
CA ARG A 202 1.65 20.59 6.36
C ARG A 202 0.39 19.76 6.19
N SER A 203 0.39 18.51 6.65
CA SER A 203 -0.74 17.58 6.51
C SER A 203 -1.95 17.93 7.37
N SER A 204 -1.79 18.80 8.37
CA SER A 204 -2.89 19.17 9.27
C SER A 204 -3.95 20.04 8.59
N GLU A 205 -3.51 20.93 7.69
CA GLU A 205 -4.34 21.97 7.07
C GLU A 205 -4.05 22.17 5.57
N GLY A 206 -3.10 21.43 4.99
CA GLY A 206 -2.67 21.57 3.60
C GLY A 206 -1.86 22.84 3.31
N SER A 207 -1.38 23.56 4.33
CA SER A 207 -0.63 24.81 4.11
C SER A 207 0.67 24.53 3.35
N PRO A 208 0.97 25.27 2.26
CA PRO A 208 2.21 25.09 1.52
C PRO A 208 3.42 25.60 2.32
N LEU A 209 4.55 24.93 2.13
CA LEU A 209 5.89 25.35 2.55
C LEU A 209 6.70 25.79 1.33
N PRO A 210 7.83 26.51 1.50
CA PRO A 210 8.69 26.89 0.39
C PRO A 210 9.11 25.67 -0.46
N PRO A 211 9.01 25.77 -1.80
CA PRO A 211 9.41 24.70 -2.72
C PRO A 211 10.92 24.49 -2.68
N LEU A 212 11.36 23.27 -2.95
CA LEU A 212 12.77 22.90 -3.05
C LEU A 212 13.16 22.86 -4.53
N THR A 213 14.14 23.66 -4.90
CA THR A 213 14.41 24.04 -6.30
C THR A 213 15.73 23.49 -6.82
N GLU A 214 16.47 22.73 -6.03
CA GLU A 214 17.80 22.23 -6.39
C GLU A 214 17.79 21.23 -7.54
N LEU A 215 16.63 20.65 -7.82
CA LEU A 215 16.41 19.77 -8.97
C LEU A 215 15.63 20.46 -10.12
N ALA A 216 15.39 21.78 -10.03
CA ALA A 216 14.61 22.52 -11.02
C ALA A 216 15.20 22.41 -12.42
N GLY A 217 14.32 22.22 -13.41
CA GLY A 217 14.69 22.10 -14.83
C GLY A 217 15.32 20.76 -15.25
N ARG A 218 15.32 19.74 -14.37
CA ARG A 218 15.73 18.36 -14.72
C ARG A 218 14.55 17.55 -15.25
N GLU A 219 14.83 16.62 -16.18
CA GLU A 219 13.81 15.75 -16.75
C GLU A 219 13.20 14.78 -15.71
N PRO A 220 11.93 14.39 -15.87
CA PRO A 220 11.22 13.63 -14.86
C PRO A 220 11.61 12.15 -14.86
N GLY A 221 12.25 11.72 -13.78
CA GLY A 221 12.42 10.32 -13.35
C GLY A 221 12.42 10.28 -11.82
N VAL A 222 11.32 10.70 -11.22
CA VAL A 222 11.39 11.32 -9.89
C VAL A 222 10.96 10.41 -8.77
N VAL A 223 11.86 10.16 -7.85
CA VAL A 223 11.58 9.46 -6.61
C VAL A 223 11.75 10.42 -5.45
N ILE A 224 10.74 10.51 -4.57
CA ILE A 224 10.76 11.32 -3.34
C ILE A 224 10.52 10.38 -2.16
N GLY A 225 11.27 10.55 -1.08
CA GLY A 225 11.07 9.78 0.15
C GLY A 225 11.64 10.49 1.38
N PHE A 226 10.92 10.37 2.49
CA PHE A 226 11.41 10.80 3.80
C PHE A 226 12.27 9.70 4.45
N SER A 227 13.30 10.11 5.19
CA SER A 227 14.06 9.19 6.04
C SER A 227 13.17 8.61 7.15
N PRO A 228 13.52 7.44 7.73
CA PRO A 228 12.67 6.76 8.71
C PRO A 228 12.47 7.55 10.00
N ASP A 229 13.43 8.40 10.36
CA ASP A 229 13.37 9.31 11.51
C ASP A 229 12.64 10.63 11.19
N GLY A 230 12.23 10.83 9.92
CA GLY A 230 11.54 12.02 9.44
C GLY A 230 12.42 13.28 9.39
N THR A 231 13.73 13.18 9.61
CA THR A 231 14.61 14.35 9.65
C THR A 231 15.04 14.82 8.27
N LEU A 232 15.10 13.90 7.29
CA LEU A 232 15.52 14.16 5.94
C LEU A 232 14.41 13.89 4.93
N LEU A 233 14.42 14.69 3.86
CA LEU A 233 13.71 14.43 2.63
C LEU A 233 14.75 14.22 1.53
N ALA A 234 14.60 13.17 0.73
CA ALA A 234 15.39 12.96 -0.47
C ALA A 234 14.50 13.03 -1.70
N ALA A 235 15.07 13.56 -2.78
CA ALA A 235 14.49 13.44 -4.11
C ALA A 235 15.61 13.19 -5.13
N ALA A 236 15.28 12.46 -6.20
CA ALA A 236 16.19 12.29 -7.32
C ALA A 236 15.54 12.64 -8.64
N ALA A 237 16.33 13.24 -9.54
CA ALA A 237 15.95 13.53 -10.91
C ALA A 237 17.21 13.56 -11.78
N ASP A 238 17.18 12.88 -12.93
CA ASP A 238 18.25 12.89 -13.93
C ASP A 238 19.66 12.62 -13.34
N GLY A 239 19.78 11.53 -12.57
CA GLY A 239 21.04 11.10 -11.95
C GLY A 239 21.57 12.01 -10.83
N LEU A 240 20.82 13.03 -10.41
CA LEU A 240 21.15 13.85 -9.26
C LEU A 240 20.19 13.53 -8.11
N VAL A 241 20.75 13.30 -6.92
CA VAL A 241 20.01 13.22 -5.66
C VAL A 241 20.26 14.50 -4.89
N ALA A 242 19.19 15.08 -4.36
CA ALA A 242 19.26 16.16 -3.40
C ALA A 242 18.60 15.69 -2.09
N THR A 243 19.20 16.08 -0.97
CA THR A 243 18.67 15.80 0.37
C THR A 243 18.51 17.11 1.14
N TRP A 244 17.41 17.22 1.87
CA TRP A 244 17.07 18.41 2.64
C TRP A 244 16.69 18.02 4.06
N ASP A 245 16.86 18.95 4.99
CA ASP A 245 16.16 18.89 6.27
C ASP A 245 14.66 18.97 5.99
N ALA A 246 13.94 17.92 6.38
CA ALA A 246 12.53 17.72 6.04
C ALA A 246 11.64 18.88 6.49
N THR A 247 11.95 19.46 7.65
CA THR A 247 11.14 20.51 8.29
C THR A 247 11.44 21.89 7.70
N THR A 248 12.70 22.28 7.70
CA THR A 248 13.15 23.62 7.28
C THR A 248 13.24 23.74 5.77
N GLY A 249 13.53 22.65 5.07
CA GLY A 249 13.84 22.65 3.63
C GLY A 249 15.24 23.12 3.31
N ASN A 250 16.11 23.25 4.31
CA ASN A 250 17.51 23.57 4.06
C ASN A 250 18.16 22.41 3.32
N LEU A 251 18.81 22.71 2.21
CA LEU A 251 19.64 21.75 1.49
C LEU A 251 20.74 21.23 2.42
N ILE A 252 20.81 19.91 2.57
CA ILE A 252 21.85 19.22 3.31
C ILE A 252 22.97 18.80 2.36
N ASP A 253 22.62 18.15 1.25
CA ASP A 253 23.61 17.69 0.29
C ASP A 253 23.02 17.49 -1.12
N THR A 254 23.92 17.46 -2.11
CA THR A 254 23.63 17.02 -3.47
C THR A 254 24.73 16.10 -3.96
N PHE A 255 24.35 14.95 -4.50
CA PHE A 255 25.32 13.96 -4.99
C PHE A 255 24.76 13.22 -6.19
N SER A 256 25.67 12.72 -7.03
CA SER A 256 25.29 11.93 -8.20
C SER A 256 24.82 10.55 -7.77
N ALA A 257 23.63 10.15 -8.22
CA ALA A 257 23.22 8.77 -8.26
C ALA A 257 23.80 8.07 -9.48
N PRO A 258 23.88 6.73 -9.46
CA PRO A 258 24.17 5.97 -10.65
C PRO A 258 23.18 6.28 -11.78
N ASP A 259 23.68 6.26 -13.01
CA ASP A 259 22.87 6.41 -14.22
C ASP A 259 21.78 5.32 -14.26
N GLN A 260 20.62 5.63 -14.85
CA GLN A 260 19.44 4.73 -14.92
C GLN A 260 18.83 4.33 -13.55
N THR A 261 18.93 5.20 -12.53
CA THR A 261 18.17 5.01 -11.28
C THR A 261 16.67 5.19 -11.54
N ILE A 262 15.87 4.16 -11.23
CA ILE A 262 14.41 4.16 -11.45
C ILE A 262 13.60 4.21 -10.14
N SER A 263 14.22 3.87 -9.01
CA SER A 263 13.57 3.89 -7.69
C SER A 263 14.56 4.28 -6.60
N LEU A 264 14.09 5.03 -5.59
CA LEU A 264 14.80 5.28 -4.33
C LEU A 264 13.86 5.01 -3.16
N ASP A 265 14.41 4.41 -2.10
CA ASP A 265 13.73 4.28 -0.81
C ASP A 265 14.75 4.28 0.34
N TRP A 266 14.31 4.63 1.54
CA TRP A 266 15.19 4.68 2.70
C TRP A 266 15.19 3.34 3.44
N THR A 267 16.39 2.87 3.81
CA THR A 267 16.56 1.75 4.73
C THR A 267 16.24 2.18 6.15
N HIS A 268 15.84 1.22 7.00
CA HIS A 268 15.55 1.44 8.41
C HIS A 268 16.68 2.15 9.17
N ASP A 269 17.94 1.90 8.82
CA ASP A 269 19.13 2.49 9.43
C ASP A 269 19.51 3.88 8.84
N GLY A 270 18.67 4.44 7.96
CA GLY A 270 18.82 5.82 7.48
C GLY A 270 19.76 5.96 6.29
N HIS A 271 19.99 4.90 5.52
CA HIS A 271 20.68 4.99 4.24
C HIS A 271 19.69 5.07 3.08
N LEU A 272 20.13 5.63 1.95
CA LEU A 272 19.35 5.63 0.72
C LEU A 272 19.67 4.41 -0.11
N LEU A 273 18.65 3.65 -0.49
CA LEU A 273 18.75 2.53 -1.42
C LEU A 273 18.28 3.00 -2.79
N ALA A 274 19.04 2.64 -3.83
CA ALA A 274 18.74 2.92 -5.22
C ALA A 274 18.60 1.64 -6.02
N LEU A 275 17.56 1.63 -6.85
CA LEU A 275 17.32 0.61 -7.85
C LEU A 275 17.73 1.14 -9.23
N GLN A 276 18.64 0.45 -9.88
CA GLN A 276 19.11 0.76 -11.23
C GLN A 276 18.69 -0.35 -12.18
N VAL A 277 18.39 0.01 -13.43
CA VAL A 277 18.16 -0.97 -14.51
C VAL A 277 19.18 -0.75 -15.61
N PHE A 278 19.87 -1.82 -15.98
CA PHE A 278 20.82 -1.86 -17.07
C PHE A 278 20.23 -2.64 -18.23
N GLY A 279 19.84 -1.93 -19.30
CA GLY A 279 19.18 -2.50 -20.47
C GLY A 279 17.65 -2.41 -20.40
N TYR A 280 17.01 -2.66 -21.54
CA TYR A 280 15.54 -2.62 -21.69
C TYR A 280 15.01 -3.88 -22.38
N ASP A 281 15.85 -4.91 -22.48
CA ASP A 281 15.53 -6.16 -23.15
C ASP A 281 15.41 -7.31 -22.14
N ALA A 282 15.20 -8.51 -22.67
CA ALA A 282 15.08 -9.72 -21.87
C ALA A 282 16.26 -9.96 -20.92
N ASP A 283 17.45 -9.44 -21.21
CA ASP A 283 18.65 -9.67 -20.40
C ASP A 283 18.93 -8.51 -19.43
N ALA A 284 17.94 -7.63 -19.18
CA ALA A 284 18.08 -6.49 -18.28
C ALA A 284 18.57 -6.93 -16.88
N GLU A 285 19.59 -6.24 -16.37
CA GLU A 285 20.10 -6.42 -15.02
C GLU A 285 19.55 -5.31 -14.13
N VAL A 286 19.03 -5.69 -12.97
CA VAL A 286 18.62 -4.74 -11.94
C VAL A 286 19.65 -4.77 -10.82
N ALA A 287 20.23 -3.62 -10.49
CA ALA A 287 21.16 -3.51 -9.37
C ALA A 287 20.56 -2.70 -8.21
N LEU A 288 20.91 -3.14 -7.00
CA LEU A 288 20.62 -2.47 -5.76
C LEU A 288 21.91 -1.86 -5.23
N SER A 289 21.93 -0.54 -5.11
CA SER A 289 23.04 0.18 -4.48
C SER A 289 22.55 0.91 -3.25
N ILE A 290 23.38 0.96 -2.21
CA ILE A 290 23.14 1.74 -1.01
C ILE A 290 24.09 2.93 -0.99
N TYR A 291 23.59 4.08 -0.57
CA TYR A 291 24.41 5.27 -0.35
C TYR A 291 24.85 5.34 1.11
N ARG A 292 26.17 5.27 1.34
CA ARG A 292 26.80 5.40 2.66
C ARG A 292 27.92 6.43 2.59
N GLU A 293 27.92 7.37 3.53
CA GLU A 293 29.03 8.31 3.79
C GLU A 293 29.62 9.03 2.54
N GLY A 294 28.79 9.40 1.55
CA GLY A 294 29.27 10.09 0.35
C GLY A 294 29.49 9.22 -0.88
N ALA A 295 29.29 7.90 -0.79
CA ALA A 295 29.51 6.98 -1.89
C ALA A 295 28.37 5.96 -2.05
N TRP A 296 28.10 5.61 -3.31
CA TRP A 296 27.25 4.48 -3.64
C TRP A 296 28.06 3.19 -3.62
N GLU A 297 27.59 2.23 -2.86
CA GLU A 297 28.11 0.86 -2.82
C GLU A 297 27.04 -0.08 -3.36
N GLN A 298 27.39 -0.90 -4.35
CA GLN A 298 26.48 -1.94 -4.84
C GLN A 298 26.43 -3.06 -3.80
N VAL A 299 25.23 -3.35 -3.33
CA VAL A 299 24.97 -4.32 -2.24
C VAL A 299 24.23 -5.57 -2.74
N GLY A 300 23.62 -5.49 -3.91
CA GLY A 300 23.08 -6.66 -4.62
C GLY A 300 22.89 -6.38 -6.10
N SER A 301 22.81 -7.44 -6.90
CA SER A 301 22.21 -7.36 -8.23
C SER A 301 21.42 -8.61 -8.56
N LEU A 302 20.46 -8.41 -9.44
CA LEU A 302 19.49 -9.36 -9.93
C LEU A 302 19.59 -9.35 -11.44
N THR A 303 20.07 -10.46 -12.01
CA THR A 303 20.05 -10.66 -13.46
C THR A 303 18.90 -11.60 -13.79
N GLY A 304 17.90 -11.12 -14.53
CA GLY A 304 16.81 -11.93 -15.02
C GLY A 304 17.06 -12.34 -16.48
N GLN A 305 16.87 -13.61 -16.82
CA GLN A 305 16.69 -14.01 -18.22
C GLN A 305 15.20 -13.91 -18.56
N GLY A 306 14.78 -12.79 -19.14
CA GLY A 306 13.50 -12.64 -19.84
C GLY A 306 12.57 -11.52 -19.41
N GLU A 307 12.72 -10.90 -18.23
CA GLU A 307 11.56 -10.29 -17.54
C GLU A 307 11.85 -9.12 -16.58
N LEU A 308 12.70 -8.14 -16.89
CA LEU A 308 12.81 -6.95 -16.02
C LEU A 308 12.73 -5.66 -16.83
N PRO A 309 11.77 -4.77 -16.49
CA PRO A 309 12.07 -3.75 -15.47
C PRO A 309 11.05 -3.75 -14.33
N THR A 310 11.55 -3.93 -13.11
CA THR A 310 10.80 -3.81 -11.85
C THR A 310 10.22 -2.40 -11.71
N GLN A 311 8.92 -2.28 -11.44
CA GLN A 311 8.27 -0.96 -11.29
C GLN A 311 8.21 -0.51 -9.83
N TYR A 312 8.32 -1.43 -8.87
CA TYR A 312 8.15 -1.11 -7.45
C TYR A 312 9.26 -1.69 -6.61
N MET A 313 9.83 -0.84 -5.77
CA MET A 313 10.72 -1.20 -4.68
C MET A 313 10.05 -0.80 -3.38
N GLN A 314 10.00 -1.73 -2.43
CA GLN A 314 9.51 -1.45 -1.09
C GLN A 314 10.60 -1.89 -0.12
N VAL A 315 11.19 -0.95 0.62
CA VAL A 315 12.15 -1.32 1.66
C VAL A 315 11.39 -1.67 2.93
N SER A 316 11.76 -2.78 3.55
CA SER A 316 11.20 -3.16 4.83
C SER A 316 11.51 -2.10 5.88
N LYS A 317 10.49 -1.76 6.69
CA LYS A 317 10.68 -0.96 7.91
C LYS A 317 11.59 -1.68 8.92
N PHE A 318 11.78 -3.00 8.76
CA PHE A 318 12.49 -3.87 9.68
C PHE A 318 13.47 -4.78 8.93
N GLY A 319 14.75 -4.64 9.25
CA GLY A 319 15.80 -5.51 8.71
C GLY A 319 16.12 -5.29 7.23
N PRO A 320 17.04 -6.11 6.68
CA PRO A 320 17.70 -5.83 5.41
C PRO A 320 16.95 -6.33 4.17
N HIS A 321 15.62 -6.24 4.14
CA HIS A 321 14.79 -6.83 3.08
C HIS A 321 14.14 -5.79 2.18
N VAL A 322 14.17 -6.04 0.88
CA VAL A 322 13.51 -5.23 -0.14
C VAL A 322 12.60 -6.09 -1.00
N LEU A 323 11.35 -5.65 -1.15
CA LEU A 323 10.39 -6.23 -2.09
C LEU A 323 10.57 -5.56 -3.44
N LEU A 324 10.62 -6.39 -4.49
CA LEU A 324 10.81 -5.99 -5.87
C LEU A 324 9.73 -6.62 -6.72
N ASP A 325 8.83 -5.79 -7.21
CA ASP A 325 7.75 -6.20 -8.09
C ASP A 325 8.24 -6.09 -9.55
N ALA A 326 8.54 -7.24 -10.15
CA ALA A 326 8.79 -7.39 -11.59
C ALA A 326 7.47 -7.55 -12.35
N GLU A 327 7.51 -7.52 -13.69
CA GLU A 327 6.30 -7.57 -14.51
C GLU A 327 5.42 -8.79 -14.21
N THR A 328 6.04 -9.97 -14.04
CA THR A 328 5.31 -11.23 -13.84
C THR A 328 5.61 -11.91 -12.51
N ARG A 329 6.55 -11.39 -11.70
CA ARG A 329 7.07 -12.04 -10.49
C ARG A 329 7.42 -11.06 -9.38
N VAL A 330 7.34 -11.52 -8.12
CA VAL A 330 7.78 -10.76 -6.95
C VAL A 330 9.02 -11.39 -6.39
N TYR A 331 10.02 -10.57 -6.11
CA TYR A 331 11.23 -11.00 -5.44
C TYR A 331 11.37 -10.29 -4.10
N LEU A 332 11.91 -11.03 -3.14
CA LEU A 332 12.38 -10.49 -1.88
C LEU A 332 13.90 -10.63 -1.88
N ALA A 333 14.60 -9.50 -1.93
CA ALA A 333 16.05 -9.49 -1.85
C ALA A 333 16.50 -9.04 -0.46
N ASN A 334 17.57 -9.65 0.04
CA ASN A 334 18.28 -9.20 1.22
C ASN A 334 19.53 -8.44 0.77
N TRP A 335 19.58 -7.14 1.02
CA TRP A 335 20.70 -6.32 0.52
C TRP A 335 22.00 -6.51 1.32
N GLU A 336 21.96 -7.11 2.50
CA GLU A 336 23.20 -7.38 3.27
C GLU A 336 23.85 -8.71 2.85
N THR A 337 23.05 -9.72 2.54
CA THR A 337 23.54 -11.06 2.18
C THR A 337 23.60 -11.29 0.67
N GLY A 338 22.87 -10.49 -0.12
CA GLY A 338 22.64 -10.70 -1.55
C GLY A 338 21.70 -11.87 -1.85
N GLU A 339 21.05 -12.44 -0.84
CA GLU A 339 20.08 -13.52 -1.03
C GLU A 339 18.81 -12.99 -1.71
N VAL A 340 18.24 -13.81 -2.60
CA VAL A 340 17.05 -13.47 -3.38
C VAL A 340 16.08 -14.62 -3.32
N VAL A 341 14.89 -14.34 -2.82
CA VAL A 341 13.78 -15.27 -2.72
C VAL A 341 12.72 -14.86 -3.74
N ASP A 342 12.31 -15.81 -4.55
CA ASP A 342 11.21 -15.68 -5.50
C ASP A 342 9.89 -16.01 -4.80
N LEU A 343 9.06 -14.99 -4.59
CA LEU A 343 7.79 -15.12 -3.86
C LEU A 343 6.65 -15.61 -4.75
N GLY A 344 6.88 -15.78 -6.06
CA GLY A 344 5.89 -16.28 -7.00
C GLY A 344 5.49 -15.26 -8.06
N ARG A 345 4.31 -15.47 -8.68
CA ARG A 345 3.82 -14.64 -9.79
C ARG A 345 3.06 -13.41 -9.27
N THR A 346 3.26 -12.26 -9.90
CA THR A 346 2.59 -10.98 -9.57
C THR A 346 1.15 -10.88 -10.02
N GLY A 347 0.68 -11.68 -11.00
CA GLY A 347 -0.70 -11.63 -11.48
C GLY A 347 -1.30 -10.22 -11.51
N ALA A 348 -2.52 -10.06 -10.96
CA ALA A 348 -3.00 -8.78 -10.43
C ALA A 348 -2.97 -8.85 -8.90
N SER A 349 -1.79 -8.80 -8.30
CA SER A 349 -1.61 -8.86 -6.85
C SER A 349 -0.86 -7.67 -6.27
N PHE A 350 -1.22 -7.34 -5.02
CA PHE A 350 -0.65 -6.28 -4.21
C PHE A 350 0.21 -6.89 -3.12
N HIS A 351 1.45 -6.43 -3.00
CA HIS A 351 2.43 -6.96 -2.06
C HIS A 351 2.77 -5.92 -1.01
N ARG A 352 2.91 -6.36 0.25
CA ARG A 352 3.36 -5.49 1.33
C ARG A 352 4.06 -6.29 2.42
N PHE A 353 5.07 -5.69 3.05
CA PHE A 353 5.55 -6.15 4.35
C PHE A 353 4.46 -6.02 5.41
N ILE A 354 4.16 -7.13 6.09
CA ILE A 354 3.21 -7.22 7.20
C ILE A 354 3.91 -7.79 8.44
N ARG A 355 3.21 -7.88 9.58
CA ARG A 355 3.75 -8.41 10.84
C ARG A 355 5.09 -7.80 11.21
N ASP A 356 5.15 -6.47 11.18
CA ASP A 356 6.38 -5.72 11.42
C ASP A 356 7.57 -6.19 10.57
N GLY A 357 7.32 -6.44 9.28
CA GLY A 357 8.36 -6.79 8.32
C GLY A 357 8.89 -8.22 8.43
N GLU A 358 8.31 -9.05 9.31
CA GLU A 358 8.67 -10.48 9.43
C GLU A 358 7.99 -11.36 8.36
N ALA A 359 7.03 -10.80 7.62
CA ALA A 359 6.31 -11.51 6.57
C ALA A 359 5.90 -10.57 5.42
N VAL A 360 5.51 -11.16 4.31
CA VAL A 360 5.01 -10.49 3.12
C VAL A 360 3.59 -10.98 2.87
N GLY A 361 2.63 -10.05 2.86
CA GLY A 361 1.27 -10.31 2.41
C GLY A 361 1.17 -10.13 0.89
N VAL A 362 0.48 -11.06 0.24
CA VAL A 362 0.23 -11.09 -1.20
C VAL A 362 -1.28 -11.13 -1.42
N LEU A 363 -1.87 -9.97 -1.68
CA LEU A 363 -3.29 -9.83 -1.94
C LEU A 363 -3.54 -10.00 -3.44
N THR A 364 -4.12 -11.12 -3.85
CA THR A 364 -4.35 -11.44 -5.26
C THR A 364 -5.80 -11.24 -5.66
N GLN A 365 -6.00 -10.56 -6.79
CA GLN A 365 -7.25 -10.48 -7.53
C GLN A 365 -7.14 -11.34 -8.79
N GLY A 366 -7.24 -12.67 -8.63
CA GLY A 366 -7.20 -13.59 -9.79
C GLY A 366 -8.41 -13.41 -10.70
N LEU A 367 -8.37 -13.87 -11.96
CA LEU A 367 -9.50 -13.71 -12.91
C LEU A 367 -10.84 -14.22 -12.35
N MET A 368 -10.83 -15.36 -11.65
CA MET A 368 -12.03 -15.89 -11.01
C MET A 368 -12.44 -15.09 -9.77
N SER A 369 -11.47 -14.59 -9.01
CA SER A 369 -11.70 -13.72 -7.85
C SER A 369 -12.23 -12.34 -8.28
N PHE A 370 -11.74 -11.78 -9.39
CA PHE A 370 -12.25 -10.58 -10.05
C PHE A 370 -13.72 -10.77 -10.50
N LEU A 371 -14.01 -11.88 -11.18
CA LEU A 371 -15.38 -12.22 -11.62
C LEU A 371 -16.32 -12.44 -10.42
N ALA A 372 -15.82 -13.06 -9.34
CA ALA A 372 -16.56 -13.30 -8.11
C ALA A 372 -16.58 -12.10 -7.14
N GLY A 373 -15.80 -11.03 -7.41
CA GLY A 373 -15.65 -9.89 -6.50
C GLY A 373 -14.93 -10.23 -5.18
N THR A 374 -14.18 -11.33 -5.10
CA THR A 374 -13.47 -11.76 -3.89
C THR A 374 -11.99 -11.40 -3.98
N LEU A 375 -11.39 -11.00 -2.86
CA LEU A 375 -9.95 -10.85 -2.71
C LEU A 375 -9.39 -12.08 -1.98
N SER A 376 -8.15 -12.45 -2.28
CA SER A 376 -7.47 -13.56 -1.58
C SER A 376 -6.14 -13.07 -1.03
N LEU A 377 -5.86 -13.35 0.24
CA LEU A 377 -4.60 -13.00 0.89
C LEU A 377 -3.77 -14.26 1.14
N GLN A 378 -2.55 -14.27 0.61
CA GLN A 378 -1.50 -15.21 1.01
C GLN A 378 -0.50 -14.48 1.91
N VAL A 379 0.11 -15.21 2.83
CA VAL A 379 1.16 -14.67 3.69
C VAL A 379 2.39 -15.55 3.56
N LYS A 380 3.54 -14.94 3.25
CA LYS A 380 4.81 -15.64 3.11
C LYS A 380 5.80 -15.13 4.14
N SER A 381 6.60 -16.02 4.73
CA SER A 381 7.79 -15.63 5.48
C SER A 381 8.86 -15.08 4.55
N LEU A 382 9.90 -14.49 5.13
CA LEU A 382 11.01 -13.89 4.39
C LEU A 382 11.89 -14.91 3.64
N ASP A 383 11.78 -16.20 3.96
CA ASP A 383 12.39 -17.31 3.21
C ASP A 383 11.43 -17.92 2.15
N GLY A 384 10.25 -17.33 1.97
CA GLY A 384 9.26 -17.71 0.96
C GLY A 384 8.28 -18.81 1.37
N ALA A 385 8.35 -19.34 2.60
CA ALA A 385 7.41 -20.34 3.07
C ALA A 385 6.00 -19.76 3.30
N GLU A 386 4.96 -20.54 2.97
CA GLU A 386 3.56 -20.15 3.22
C GLU A 386 3.26 -20.16 4.73
N LEU A 387 2.67 -19.08 5.20
CA LEU A 387 2.19 -18.89 6.56
C LEU A 387 0.66 -18.83 6.55
N THR A 388 0.02 -19.29 7.63
CA THR A 388 -1.42 -19.13 7.80
C THR A 388 -1.76 -17.66 7.99
N PRO A 389 -2.62 -17.06 7.15
CA PRO A 389 -3.11 -15.70 7.35
C PRO A 389 -3.94 -15.60 8.63
N THR A 390 -3.88 -14.44 9.26
CA THR A 390 -4.68 -14.05 10.42
C THR A 390 -5.54 -12.85 10.04
N ALA A 391 -6.60 -12.58 10.80
CA ALA A 391 -7.47 -11.44 10.57
C ALA A 391 -6.69 -10.09 10.51
N ARG A 392 -5.62 -9.98 11.30
CA ARG A 392 -4.76 -8.79 11.36
C ARG A 392 -3.90 -8.60 10.10
N ASP A 393 -3.63 -9.65 9.33
CA ASP A 393 -2.87 -9.53 8.09
C ASP A 393 -3.66 -8.81 6.98
N TRP A 394 -4.99 -8.79 7.06
CA TRP A 394 -5.86 -8.08 6.10
C TRP A 394 -5.90 -6.56 6.31
N VAL A 395 -5.74 -6.11 7.55
CA VAL A 395 -5.90 -4.72 7.98
C VAL A 395 -5.06 -3.73 7.17
N THR A 396 -3.89 -4.15 6.69
CA THR A 396 -3.01 -3.29 5.90
C THR A 396 -3.50 -3.08 4.46
N PHE A 397 -4.43 -3.90 3.97
CA PHE A 397 -4.84 -3.91 2.56
C PHE A 397 -6.13 -3.11 2.26
N ASP A 398 -6.96 -2.81 3.27
CA ASP A 398 -8.20 -2.04 3.09
C ASP A 398 -7.93 -0.51 3.02
N GLN A 399 -7.02 -0.13 2.13
CA GLN A 399 -6.56 1.24 1.87
C GLN A 399 -6.51 1.48 0.35
N TYR A 400 -7.64 1.85 -0.22
CA TYR A 400 -7.81 2.00 -1.66
C TYR A 400 -8.90 3.02 -1.99
N VAL A 401 -9.03 3.32 -3.28
CA VAL A 401 -10.06 4.21 -3.79
C VAL A 401 -11.11 3.39 -4.54
N THR A 402 -12.39 3.74 -4.33
CA THR A 402 -13.52 3.18 -5.06
C THR A 402 -14.11 4.25 -5.96
N ILE A 403 -14.70 3.82 -7.09
CA ILE A 403 -15.18 4.76 -8.11
C ILE A 403 -16.68 4.56 -8.31
N ASN A 404 -17.49 5.60 -8.10
CA ASN A 404 -18.94 5.57 -8.29
C ASN A 404 -19.63 4.35 -7.65
N ASP A 405 -19.23 3.97 -6.43
CA ASP A 405 -19.72 2.76 -5.75
C ASP A 405 -19.42 1.43 -6.50
N GLU A 406 -18.54 1.45 -7.50
CA GLU A 406 -18.04 0.27 -8.21
C GLU A 406 -16.77 -0.29 -7.54
N LYS A 407 -16.41 -1.54 -7.92
CA LYS A 407 -15.29 -2.33 -7.37
C LYS A 407 -13.97 -1.53 -7.25
N PRO A 408 -13.05 -1.94 -6.35
CA PRO A 408 -11.74 -1.29 -6.20
C PRO A 408 -11.05 -1.13 -7.55
N ASP A 409 -10.74 0.10 -7.94
CA ASP A 409 -10.12 0.42 -9.23
C ASP A 409 -8.60 0.57 -9.08
N ASN A 410 -8.14 1.13 -7.95
CA ASN A 410 -6.72 1.31 -7.64
C ASN A 410 -6.45 1.15 -6.15
N PHE A 411 -5.43 0.36 -5.80
CA PHE A 411 -4.93 0.27 -4.43
C PHE A 411 -3.87 1.36 -4.19
N GLY A 412 -3.80 1.87 -2.96
CA GLY A 412 -2.91 2.97 -2.61
C GLY A 412 -1.43 2.69 -2.87
N SER A 413 -0.69 3.77 -3.13
CA SER A 413 0.75 3.83 -3.28
C SER A 413 1.48 3.06 -2.16
N LEU A 414 2.41 2.21 -2.58
CA LEU A 414 3.18 1.30 -1.74
C LEU A 414 4.36 2.06 -1.11
N ARG A 415 4.14 2.70 0.03
CA ARG A 415 5.22 3.36 0.80
C ARG A 415 5.41 2.71 2.18
N PRO A 416 6.67 2.64 2.70
CA PRO A 416 6.97 2.00 3.99
C PRO A 416 6.19 2.56 5.18
N TYR A 417 5.83 3.85 5.10
CA TYR A 417 5.17 4.62 6.17
C TYR A 417 3.67 4.84 5.93
N THR A 418 3.05 4.00 5.11
CA THR A 418 1.59 3.91 5.03
C THR A 418 1.01 3.32 6.31
N TYR A 419 -0.25 3.64 6.59
CA TYR A 419 -0.99 3.11 7.73
C TYR A 419 -0.93 1.58 7.80
N ARG A 420 -0.80 1.02 9.01
CA ARG A 420 -0.73 -0.43 9.24
C ARG A 420 -1.78 -0.98 10.20
N GLY A 421 -2.62 -0.10 10.74
CA GLY A 421 -3.60 -0.45 11.77
C GLY A 421 -3.00 -0.72 13.15
N ASP A 422 -1.82 -0.16 13.43
CA ASP A 422 -1.13 -0.29 14.72
C ASP A 422 -1.95 0.32 15.89
N ASP A 423 -2.86 1.24 15.59
CA ASP A 423 -3.80 1.88 16.51
C ASP A 423 -5.05 1.03 16.80
N ILE A 424 -5.28 -0.06 16.06
CA ILE A 424 -6.46 -0.91 16.21
C ILE A 424 -6.19 -2.00 17.26
N PRO A 425 -6.94 -2.03 18.38
CA PRO A 425 -6.75 -3.07 19.40
C PRO A 425 -7.31 -4.43 18.93
N ASP A 426 -6.93 -5.49 19.63
CA ASP A 426 -7.52 -6.83 19.44
C ASP A 426 -8.57 -7.15 20.52
N GLY A 427 -9.37 -8.17 20.25
CA GLY A 427 -10.23 -8.82 21.23
C GLY A 427 -11.37 -7.93 21.73
N PRO A 428 -11.73 -8.00 23.02
CA PRO A 428 -12.85 -7.23 23.57
C PRO A 428 -12.69 -5.71 23.44
N ALA A 429 -11.45 -5.20 23.42
CA ALA A 429 -11.17 -3.78 23.27
C ALA A 429 -11.60 -3.26 21.88
N LEU A 430 -11.42 -4.07 20.83
CA LEU A 430 -11.90 -3.74 19.48
C LEU A 430 -13.41 -3.51 19.46
N TRP A 431 -14.16 -4.39 20.13
CA TRP A 431 -15.62 -4.28 20.19
C TRP A 431 -16.04 -2.97 20.88
N GLY A 432 -15.40 -2.62 21.99
CA GLY A 432 -15.68 -1.38 22.72
C GLY A 432 -15.42 -0.13 21.88
N ASP A 433 -14.27 -0.07 21.21
CA ASP A 433 -13.89 1.05 20.34
C ASP A 433 -14.81 1.16 19.12
N ALA A 434 -15.22 0.02 18.55
CA ALA A 434 -16.17 -0.02 17.45
C ALA A 434 -17.56 0.50 17.86
N MET A 435 -18.08 0.10 19.02
CA MET A 435 -19.36 0.62 19.55
C MET A 435 -19.31 2.11 19.84
N ALA A 436 -18.13 2.65 20.22
CA ALA A 436 -17.93 4.07 20.44
C ALA A 436 -17.96 4.90 19.14
N LEU A 437 -17.64 4.30 18.00
CA LEU A 437 -17.70 4.95 16.67
C LEU A 437 -19.13 5.21 16.20
N LEU A 438 -20.07 4.37 16.64
CA LEU A 438 -21.48 4.45 16.25
C LEU A 438 -22.22 5.57 17.01
N SER A 439 -23.27 6.10 16.40
CA SER A 439 -24.23 7.01 17.04
C SER A 439 -25.14 6.23 17.98
N GLU A 440 -25.93 6.94 18.79
CA GLU A 440 -26.89 6.29 19.69
C GLU A 440 -27.94 5.46 18.92
N THR A 441 -28.39 5.97 17.77
CA THR A 441 -29.36 5.27 16.91
C THR A 441 -28.76 4.02 16.28
N GLU A 442 -27.55 4.12 15.72
CA GLU A 442 -26.85 2.97 15.12
C GLU A 442 -26.54 1.89 16.17
N ARG A 443 -26.12 2.27 17.38
CA ARG A 443 -25.92 1.31 18.48
C ARG A 443 -27.20 0.56 18.85
N ALA A 444 -28.33 1.27 18.94
CA ALA A 444 -29.61 0.66 19.26
C ALA A 444 -30.03 -0.35 18.18
N GLU A 445 -29.78 -0.05 16.91
CA GLU A 445 -30.05 -0.96 15.80
C GLU A 445 -29.13 -2.20 15.85
N VAL A 446 -27.83 -2.02 16.07
CA VAL A 446 -26.88 -3.14 16.24
C VAL A 446 -27.32 -4.06 17.38
N ILE A 447 -27.70 -3.51 18.53
CA ILE A 447 -28.14 -4.30 19.68
C ILE A 447 -29.43 -5.07 19.36
N ALA A 448 -30.35 -4.49 18.59
CA ALA A 448 -31.63 -5.11 18.25
C ALA A 448 -31.49 -6.25 17.22
N ASP A 449 -30.61 -6.08 16.23
CA ASP A 449 -30.52 -6.97 15.06
C ASP A 449 -29.40 -8.01 15.15
N ARG A 450 -28.52 -7.92 16.16
CA ARG A 450 -27.39 -8.84 16.30
C ARG A 450 -27.81 -10.28 16.53
N ILE A 451 -26.87 -11.18 16.24
CA ILE A 451 -26.98 -12.59 16.60
C ILE A 451 -27.25 -12.78 18.10
N GLN A 452 -28.10 -13.75 18.41
CA GLN A 452 -28.45 -14.14 19.78
C GLN A 452 -27.94 -15.57 20.01
N PRO A 453 -26.78 -15.76 20.67
CA PRO A 453 -26.15 -17.07 20.80
C PRO A 453 -26.83 -18.01 21.82
N ASP A 454 -27.79 -17.51 22.61
CA ASP A 454 -28.49 -18.21 23.71
C ASP A 454 -29.79 -18.92 23.29
#